data_AF-A0A3G6RJY4-F1
#
_entry.id   AF-A0A3G6RJY4-F1
#
_cell.length_a   1.000
_cell.length_b   1.000
_cell.length_c   1.000
_cell.angle_alpha   90.00
_cell.angle_beta   90.00
_cell.angle_gamma   90.00
#
_symmetry.space_group_name_H-M   'P 1'
#
loop_
_entity.id
_entity.type
_entity.pdbx_description
1 polymer ?
#
loop_
_entity_poly.entity_id
_entity_poly.type
_entity_poly.pdbx_seq_one_letter_code
_entity_poly.pdbx_strand_id
1 'polypeptide(L)'
;MKKYIIIMGLFSLFGCNEKKYSGSTGFIEIEKNAEISSTQAFAIYKSSFDKNFSVEKSPYDIDSFYQVIYIYNEAYYIGFANKNDKRNKEEAPLYFLAKINSKTGEISVEK
;
A
#
# COMPACT_ATOMS: atom_id res chain seq x y z
N MET A 1 14.69 -48.19 16.33
CA MET A 1 13.78 -47.27 15.61
C MET A 1 14.38 -45.87 15.68
N LYS A 2 14.90 -45.35 14.56
CA LYS A 2 15.54 -44.02 14.52
C LYS A 2 14.43 -42.97 14.41
N LYS A 3 14.35 -42.08 15.41
CA LYS A 3 13.39 -40.97 15.44
C LYS A 3 13.95 -39.80 14.63
N TYR A 4 13.26 -39.44 13.56
CA TYR A 4 13.46 -38.18 12.87
C TYR A 4 12.75 -37.08 13.67
N ILE A 5 13.48 -36.05 14.05
CA ILE A 5 12.90 -34.78 14.50
C ILE A 5 13.32 -33.75 13.45
N ILE A 6 12.46 -33.54 12.47
CA ILE A 6 12.55 -32.40 11.55
C ILE A 6 11.86 -31.24 12.27
N ILE A 7 12.65 -30.36 12.89
CA ILE A 7 12.17 -29.05 13.31
C ILE A 7 12.39 -28.12 12.12
N MET A 8 11.43 -28.10 11.19
CA MET A 8 11.20 -26.95 10.32
C MET A 8 10.20 -26.05 11.04
N GLY A 9 10.54 -24.77 11.22
CA GLY A 9 9.58 -23.83 11.79
C GLY A 9 10.18 -22.49 12.19
N LEU A 10 10.57 -21.70 11.19
CA LEU A 10 10.28 -20.26 11.11
C LEU A 10 10.39 -19.46 12.44
N PHE A 11 11.61 -19.15 12.85
CA PHE A 11 11.83 -17.96 13.66
C PHE A 11 12.25 -16.80 12.75
N SER A 12 11.21 -16.07 12.32
CA SER A 12 11.17 -14.61 12.37
C SER A 12 12.44 -13.89 11.89
N LEU A 13 12.49 -13.68 10.58
CA LEU A 13 13.08 -12.51 9.95
C LEU A 13 12.43 -11.26 10.54
N PHE A 14 12.91 -10.83 11.71
CA PHE A 14 12.59 -9.53 12.26
C PHE A 14 13.15 -8.44 11.34
N GLY A 15 12.23 -7.80 10.61
CA GLY A 15 12.20 -6.35 10.52
C GLY A 15 13.16 -5.68 9.54
N CYS A 16 13.18 -6.09 8.27
CA CYS A 16 13.35 -5.07 7.23
C CYS A 16 11.97 -4.42 7.06
N ASN A 17 11.79 -3.22 7.63
CA ASN A 17 10.61 -2.37 7.39
C ASN A 17 10.65 -1.94 5.92
N GLU A 18 10.23 -2.84 5.05
CA GLU A 18 10.14 -2.61 3.62
C GLU A 18 8.69 -2.38 3.26
N LYS A 19 8.47 -1.51 2.28
CA LYS A 19 7.16 -1.33 1.66
C LYS A 19 6.69 -2.69 1.12
N LYS A 20 5.51 -3.14 1.54
CA LYS A 20 4.87 -4.34 0.97
C LYS A 20 3.80 -3.86 0.02
N TYR A 21 3.97 -4.12 -1.28
CA TYR A 21 3.05 -3.64 -2.32
C TYR A 21 1.83 -4.54 -2.46
N SER A 22 0.71 -3.93 -2.85
CA SER A 22 -0.56 -4.63 -3.08
C SER A 22 -0.40 -5.83 -4.03
N GLY A 23 -0.98 -6.97 -3.64
CA GLY A 23 -0.90 -8.23 -4.38
C GLY A 23 0.30 -9.12 -4.03
N SER A 24 1.26 -8.64 -3.23
CA SER A 24 2.34 -9.49 -2.71
C SER A 24 1.88 -10.36 -1.52
N THR A 25 2.53 -11.51 -1.30
CA THR A 25 2.21 -12.41 -0.17
C THR A 25 2.28 -11.67 1.18
N GLY A 26 3.32 -10.88 1.40
CA GLY A 26 3.49 -10.11 2.64
C GLY A 26 2.42 -9.03 2.83
N PHE A 27 1.91 -8.44 1.75
CA PHE A 27 0.79 -7.51 1.83
C PHE A 27 -0.49 -8.21 2.26
N ILE A 28 -0.81 -9.34 1.63
CA ILE A 28 -2.02 -10.13 1.91
C ILE A 28 -2.02 -10.62 3.37
N GLU A 29 -0.87 -11.02 3.89
CA GLU A 29 -0.73 -11.44 5.29
C GLU A 29 -0.99 -10.30 6.28
N ILE A 30 -0.49 -9.10 6.00
CA ILE A 30 -0.75 -7.93 6.85
C ILE A 30 -2.23 -7.51 6.73
N GLU A 31 -2.77 -7.48 5.52
CA GLU A 31 -4.16 -7.07 5.24
C GLU A 31 -5.19 -7.96 5.95
N LYS A 32 -4.91 -9.27 6.12
CA LYS A 32 -5.78 -10.17 6.90
C LYS A 32 -5.96 -9.76 8.36
N ASN A 33 -5.01 -9.02 8.91
CA ASN A 33 -5.05 -8.55 10.30
C ASN A 33 -5.40 -7.06 10.40
N ALA A 34 -5.62 -6.38 9.27
CA ALA A 34 -6.04 -5.00 9.24
C ALA A 34 -7.56 -4.89 9.50
N GLU A 35 -7.98 -3.78 10.10
CA GLU A 35 -9.39 -3.52 10.38
C GLU A 35 -10.13 -3.06 9.10
N ILE A 36 -9.41 -2.38 8.21
CA ILE A 36 -9.89 -2.02 6.88
C ILE A 36 -9.02 -2.66 5.79
N SER A 37 -9.66 -3.05 4.69
CA SER A 37 -8.97 -3.52 3.49
C SER A 37 -8.38 -2.36 2.67
N SER A 38 -7.43 -2.67 1.79
CA SER A 38 -6.88 -1.72 0.83
C SER A 38 -7.93 -1.15 -0.14
N THR A 39 -8.95 -1.94 -0.48
CA THR A 39 -10.11 -1.48 -1.27
C THR A 39 -10.89 -0.42 -0.50
N GLN A 40 -11.15 -0.63 0.79
CA GLN A 40 -11.81 0.37 1.63
C GLN A 40 -10.93 1.61 1.82
N ALA A 41 -9.63 1.42 2.06
CA ALA A 41 -8.68 2.52 2.16
C ALA A 41 -8.65 3.37 0.87
N PHE A 42 -8.66 2.74 -0.31
CA PHE A 42 -8.74 3.46 -1.58
C PHE A 42 -10.07 4.21 -1.76
N ALA A 43 -11.19 3.62 -1.36
CA ALA A 43 -12.50 4.29 -1.41
C ALA A 43 -12.54 5.52 -0.48
N ILE A 44 -11.96 5.41 0.72
CA ILE A 44 -11.80 6.49 1.69
C ILE A 44 -10.92 7.62 1.11
N TYR A 45 -9.79 7.25 0.50
CA TYR A 45 -8.90 8.18 -0.20
C TYR A 45 -9.65 8.93 -1.31
N LYS A 46 -10.32 8.20 -2.21
CA LYS A 46 -11.02 8.79 -3.35
C LYS A 46 -12.10 9.77 -2.92
N SER A 47 -12.94 9.36 -1.97
CA SER A 47 -13.99 10.22 -1.40
C SER A 47 -13.42 11.50 -0.79
N SER A 48 -12.24 11.44 -0.17
CA SER A 48 -11.59 12.60 0.44
C SER A 48 -10.86 13.46 -0.58
N PHE A 49 -10.22 12.85 -1.58
CA PHE A 49 -9.54 13.56 -2.65
C PHE A 49 -10.54 14.38 -3.47
N ASP A 50 -11.61 13.74 -3.95
CA ASP A 50 -12.67 14.38 -4.76
C ASP A 50 -13.35 15.55 -4.03
N LYS A 51 -13.42 15.50 -2.69
CA LYS A 51 -13.96 16.59 -1.86
C LYS A 51 -13.02 17.77 -1.68
N ASN A 52 -11.71 17.53 -1.63
CA ASN A 52 -10.73 18.53 -1.19
C ASN A 52 -9.86 19.08 -2.32
N PHE A 53 -9.81 18.40 -3.47
CA PHE A 53 -8.94 18.77 -4.58
C PHE A 53 -9.75 18.90 -5.87
N SER A 54 -9.86 20.13 -6.38
CA SER A 54 -10.33 20.38 -7.75
C SER A 54 -9.13 20.34 -8.70
N VAL A 55 -8.91 19.20 -9.36
CA VAL A 55 -7.85 19.01 -10.36
C VAL A 55 -8.46 18.98 -11.76
N GLU A 56 -7.89 19.75 -12.69
CA GLU A 56 -8.32 19.78 -14.11
C GLU A 56 -8.19 18.42 -14.81
N LYS A 57 -7.23 17.60 -14.36
CA LYS A 57 -7.04 16.22 -14.83
C LYS A 57 -7.08 15.29 -13.63
N SER A 58 -7.92 14.26 -13.74
CA SER A 58 -8.04 13.21 -12.74
C SER A 58 -6.71 12.46 -12.62
N PRO A 59 -6.08 12.39 -11.43
CA PRO A 59 -4.92 11.52 -11.20
C PRO A 59 -5.30 10.04 -11.28
N TYR A 60 -6.60 9.72 -11.31
CA TYR A 60 -7.13 8.40 -11.61
C TYR A 60 -7.15 8.07 -13.10
N ASP A 61 -6.55 8.92 -13.96
CA ASP A 61 -6.31 8.57 -15.35
C ASP A 61 -5.38 7.35 -15.44
N ILE A 62 -6.00 6.19 -15.65
CA ILE A 62 -5.30 4.90 -15.73
C ILE A 62 -4.37 4.81 -16.94
N ASP A 63 -4.52 5.66 -17.95
CA ASP A 63 -3.64 5.66 -19.13
C ASP A 63 -2.34 6.41 -18.83
N SER A 64 -2.41 7.45 -17.99
CA SER A 64 -1.24 8.27 -17.62
C SER A 64 -0.54 7.83 -16.33
N PHE A 65 -1.23 7.13 -15.42
CA PHE A 65 -0.71 6.82 -14.08
C PHE A 65 -0.85 5.34 -13.69
N TYR A 66 0.12 4.85 -12.91
CA TYR A 66 -0.01 3.64 -12.12
C TYR A 66 -0.63 4.00 -10.76
N GLN A 67 -1.69 3.32 -10.36
CA GLN A 67 -2.13 3.33 -8.96
C GLN A 67 -1.16 2.48 -8.13
N VAL A 68 -0.62 3.07 -7.07
CA VAL A 68 0.33 2.42 -6.18
C VAL A 68 -0.27 2.36 -4.79
N ILE A 69 -0.40 1.15 -4.26
CA ILE A 69 -0.81 0.88 -2.88
C ILE A 69 0.26 0.01 -2.23
N TYR A 70 0.75 0.43 -1.07
CA TYR A 70 1.62 -0.38 -0.23
C TYR A 70 1.29 -0.22 1.26
N ILE A 71 1.66 -1.21 2.07
CA ILE A 71 1.63 -1.10 3.53
C ILE A 71 3.05 -0.86 4.03
N TYR A 72 3.17 0.09 4.96
CA TYR A 72 4.40 0.37 5.70
C TYR A 72 4.04 0.83 7.12
N ASN A 73 4.70 0.26 8.15
CA ASN A 73 4.42 0.56 9.55
C ASN A 73 2.90 0.57 9.90
N GLU A 74 2.19 -0.48 9.49
CA GLU A 74 0.73 -0.63 9.72
C GLU A 74 -0.13 0.52 9.15
N ALA A 75 0.36 1.26 8.16
CA ALA A 75 -0.45 2.23 7.42
C ALA A 75 -0.48 1.87 5.94
N TYR A 76 -1.64 2.06 5.33
CA TYR A 76 -1.79 2.06 3.89
C TYR A 76 -1.23 3.36 3.34
N TYR A 77 -0.39 3.27 2.32
CA TYR A 77 0.07 4.39 1.53
C TYR A 77 -0.48 4.24 0.12
N ILE A 78 -1.19 5.26 -0.33
CA ILE A 78 -1.92 5.27 -1.60
C ILE A 78 -1.47 6.50 -2.38
N GLY A 79 -1.01 6.30 -3.60
CA GLY A 79 -0.62 7.40 -4.50
C GLY A 79 -0.54 6.95 -5.95
N PHE A 80 -0.06 7.85 -6.80
CA PHE A 80 0.03 7.62 -8.24
C PHE A 80 1.45 7.82 -8.75
N ALA A 81 1.96 6.90 -9.55
CA ALA A 81 3.22 7.06 -10.27
C ALA A 81 2.93 7.39 -11.74
N ASN A 82 3.63 8.36 -12.33
CA ASN A 82 3.46 8.69 -13.75
C ASN A 82 4.06 7.59 -14.63
N LYS A 83 3.30 7.05 -15.60
CA LYS A 83 3.77 6.00 -16.51
C LYS A 83 4.87 6.45 -17.47
N ASN A 84 5.00 7.76 -17.68
CA ASN A 84 6.07 8.34 -18.48
C ASN A 84 7.40 8.45 -17.69
N ASP A 85 7.40 8.18 -16.39
CA ASP A 85 8.66 8.04 -15.64
C ASP A 85 9.41 6.79 -16.16
N LYS A 86 10.73 6.90 -16.31
CA LYS A 86 11.57 5.78 -16.76
C LYS A 86 11.69 4.68 -15.71
N ARG A 87 11.37 4.98 -14.45
CA ARG A 87 11.32 4.04 -13.32
C ARG A 87 10.03 3.24 -13.34
N ASN A 88 10.05 2.07 -12.72
CA ASN A 88 8.85 1.24 -12.55
C ASN A 88 7.88 1.86 -11.51
N LYS A 89 6.67 1.29 -11.40
CA LYS A 89 5.61 1.75 -10.48
C LYS A 89 6.02 1.81 -8.99
N GLU A 90 7.06 1.08 -8.57
CA GLU A 90 7.51 0.95 -7.18
C GLU A 90 8.66 1.89 -6.84
N GLU A 91 9.38 2.37 -7.87
CA GLU A 91 10.55 3.26 -7.75
C GLU A 91 10.26 4.70 -8.19
N ALA A 92 9.20 4.90 -8.97
CA ALA A 92 8.77 6.22 -9.42
C ALA A 92 8.26 7.08 -8.23
N PRO A 93 8.42 8.42 -8.29
CA PRO A 93 7.89 9.31 -7.27
C PRO A 93 6.36 9.24 -7.28
N LEU A 94 5.79 9.18 -6.09
CA LEU A 94 4.34 9.11 -5.94
C LEU A 94 3.78 10.52 -5.81
N TYR A 95 2.84 10.83 -6.68
CA TYR A 95 2.00 12.00 -6.58
C TYR A 95 0.81 11.71 -5.66
N PHE A 96 0.39 12.74 -4.92
CA PHE A 96 -0.81 12.74 -4.08
C PHE A 96 -0.86 11.61 -3.05
N LEU A 97 0.27 11.38 -2.37
CA LEU A 97 0.44 10.31 -1.40
C LEU A 97 -0.44 10.55 -0.15
N ALA A 98 -1.42 9.69 0.04
CA ALA A 98 -2.17 9.61 1.28
C ALA A 98 -1.69 8.43 2.11
N LYS A 99 -1.59 8.67 3.42
CA LYS A 99 -1.38 7.66 4.44
C LYS A 99 -2.69 7.44 5.17
N ILE A 100 -3.14 6.20 5.26
CA ILE A 100 -4.36 5.80 5.94
C ILE A 100 -4.01 4.79 7.02
N ASN A 101 -4.40 5.06 8.26
CA ASN A 101 -4.20 4.14 9.38
C ASN A 101 -4.98 2.83 9.11
N SER A 102 -4.31 1.68 9.12
CA SER A 102 -4.95 0.39 8.78
C SER A 102 -5.93 -0.12 9.85
N LYS A 103 -5.88 0.46 11.05
CA LYS A 103 -6.80 0.17 12.17
C LYS A 103 -7.96 1.16 12.15
N THR A 104 -7.66 2.46 12.22
CA THR A 104 -8.72 3.48 12.40
C THR A 104 -9.33 4.01 11.11
N GLY A 105 -8.66 3.82 9.97
CA GLY A 105 -9.07 4.44 8.69
C GLY A 105 -8.84 5.95 8.61
N GLU A 106 -8.20 6.55 9.62
CA GLU A 106 -7.85 7.98 9.62
C GLU A 106 -6.86 8.30 8.49
N ILE A 107 -7.13 9.38 7.77
CA ILE A 107 -6.31 9.83 6.64
C ILE A 107 -5.40 10.96 7.07
N SER A 108 -4.13 10.85 6.68
CA SER A 108 -3.12 11.92 6.70
C SER A 108 -2.55 12.06 5.30
N VAL A 109 -2.58 13.27 4.72
CA VAL A 109 -1.97 13.54 3.42
C VAL A 109 -0.50 13.87 3.65
N GLU A 110 0.38 13.07 3.05
CA GLU A 110 1.83 13.29 3.10
C GLU A 110 2.21 14.25 1.96
N LYS A 111 3.06 15.25 2.25
CA LYS A 111 3.51 16.26 1.26
C LYS A 111 4.69 15.79 0.44
#